data_AF-A0A523GUR0-F1
#
_entry.id   AF-A0A523GUR0-F1
#
_cell.length_a   1.000
_cell.length_b   1.000
_cell.length_c   1.000
_cell.angle_alpha   90.00
_cell.angle_beta   90.00
_cell.angle_gamma   90.00
#
_symmetry.space_group_name_H-M   'P 1'
#
loop_
_entity.id
_entity.type
_entity.pdbx_description
1 polymer ?
#
loop_
_entity_poly.entity_id
_entity_poly.type
_entity_poly.pdbx_seq_one_letter_code
_entity_poly.pdbx_strand_id
1 'polypeptide(L)'
;MKKIVLLSAICITSLGFGQNDEGYVDDLTQEFTQKLGERNITNYYTVKRYCSGRIEMFKLTGRVCTSKGTYFEVYVVWKEEDGAFIKKIDNCSLYYSVRLSDDKLYDFFISNRLALESEVVKKYKSATYSGEPELRKKPQPCFRSFQFTEGETTYSKSYNLFDISNDSDGENLNYEFNNRLKVVILDSMLDEVLAVSEDKMKRQI
;
A
#
# COMPACT_ATOMS: atom_id res chain seq x y z
N MET A 1 3.52 -28.19 43.46
CA MET A 1 4.27 -27.24 42.61
C MET A 1 4.46 -27.69 41.15
N LYS A 2 4.56 -28.99 40.82
CA LYS A 2 4.70 -29.47 39.42
C LYS A 2 3.44 -29.39 38.54
N LYS A 3 2.24 -29.24 39.12
CA LYS A 3 0.97 -29.22 38.35
C LYS A 3 0.54 -27.82 37.88
N ILE A 4 1.10 -26.75 38.44
CA ILE A 4 0.77 -25.36 38.05
C ILE A 4 1.61 -24.92 36.85
N VAL A 5 2.84 -25.44 36.70
CA VAL A 5 3.72 -25.13 35.56
C VAL A 5 3.18 -25.68 34.23
N LEU A 6 2.34 -26.72 34.27
CA LEU A 6 1.77 -27.33 33.07
C LEU A 6 0.60 -26.53 32.47
N LEU A 7 -0.15 -25.77 33.29
CA LEU A 7 -1.24 -24.91 32.78
C LEU A 7 -0.73 -23.65 32.09
N SER A 8 0.44 -23.13 32.51
CA SER A 8 1.05 -21.95 31.88
C SER A 8 1.61 -22.23 30.47
N ALA A 9 1.91 -23.49 30.16
CA ALA A 9 2.45 -23.89 28.85
C ALA A 9 1.37 -24.04 27.76
N ILE A 10 0.10 -24.21 28.13
CA ILE A 10 -1.00 -24.45 27.17
C ILE A 10 -1.59 -23.13 26.62
N CYS A 11 -1.39 -22.00 27.31
CA CYS A 11 -1.83 -20.68 26.81
C CYS A 11 -0.92 -20.07 25.74
N ILE A 12 0.26 -20.64 25.48
CA ILE A 12 1.22 -20.08 24.50
C ILE A 12 0.97 -20.64 23.08
N THR A 13 0.20 -21.73 22.93
CA THR A 13 0.00 -22.39 21.63
C THR A 13 -1.28 -22.01 20.89
N SER A 14 -2.09 -21.07 21.39
CA SER A 14 -3.40 -20.72 20.80
C SER A 14 -3.50 -19.33 20.14
N LEU A 15 -2.40 -18.59 19.99
CA LEU A 15 -2.40 -17.27 19.33
C LEU A 15 -1.70 -17.35 17.97
N GLY A 16 -2.24 -18.18 17.09
CA GLY A 16 -1.79 -18.31 15.70
C GLY A 16 -2.95 -18.31 14.71
N PHE A 17 -4.10 -17.74 15.07
CA PHE A 17 -5.02 -17.30 14.02
C PHE A 17 -4.37 -16.10 13.37
N GLY A 18 -3.70 -16.32 12.22
CA GLY A 18 -3.21 -15.24 11.38
C GLY A 18 -4.36 -14.27 11.16
N GLN A 19 -4.32 -13.15 11.86
CA GLN A 19 -5.35 -12.14 11.72
C GLN A 19 -5.02 -11.50 10.38
N ASN A 20 -5.69 -11.90 9.31
CA ASN A 20 -5.48 -11.36 7.96
C ASN A 20 -6.00 -9.90 7.89
N ASP A 21 -5.65 -9.07 8.87
CA ASP A 21 -5.99 -7.65 9.01
C ASP A 21 -4.80 -6.77 8.63
N GLU A 22 -4.88 -5.48 8.92
CA GLU A 22 -3.83 -4.51 8.63
C GLU A 22 -2.53 -4.80 9.37
N GLY A 23 -2.61 -5.21 10.64
CA GLY A 23 -1.42 -5.45 11.47
C GLY A 23 -0.55 -6.56 10.90
N TYR A 24 -1.17 -7.64 10.42
CA TYR A 24 -0.42 -8.71 9.73
C TYR A 24 0.28 -8.22 8.46
N VAL A 25 -0.35 -7.35 7.67
CA VAL A 25 0.27 -6.81 6.46
C VAL A 25 1.41 -5.86 6.80
N ASP A 26 1.24 -5.04 7.83
CA ASP A 26 2.26 -4.13 8.33
C ASP A 26 3.47 -4.92 8.88
N ASP A 27 3.24 -6.00 9.64
CA ASP A 27 4.31 -6.89 10.14
C ASP A 27 5.09 -7.53 8.98
N LEU A 28 4.41 -8.11 7.98
CA LEU A 28 5.08 -8.68 6.80
C LEU A 28 5.86 -7.63 6.00
N THR A 29 5.33 -6.41 5.92
CA THR A 29 6.01 -5.30 5.25
C THR A 29 7.27 -4.90 6.02
N GLN A 30 7.18 -4.78 7.34
CA GLN A 30 8.31 -4.46 8.21
C GLN A 30 9.40 -5.54 8.15
N GLU A 31 9.04 -6.82 8.24
CA GLU A 31 9.99 -7.92 8.10
C GLU A 31 10.71 -7.88 6.75
N PHE A 32 10.00 -7.54 5.67
CA PHE A 32 10.60 -7.45 4.35
C PHE A 32 11.52 -6.22 4.23
N THR A 33 11.12 -5.06 4.72
CA THR A 33 11.95 -3.84 4.65
C THR A 33 13.16 -3.90 5.57
N GLN A 34 13.10 -4.63 6.69
CA GLN A 34 14.27 -4.95 7.49
C GLN A 34 15.30 -5.76 6.69
N LYS A 35 14.87 -6.75 5.91
CA LYS A 35 15.73 -7.51 5.00
C LYS A 35 16.30 -6.67 3.85
N LEU A 36 15.68 -5.54 3.50
CA LEU A 36 16.30 -4.56 2.60
C LEU A 36 17.47 -3.86 3.30
N GLY A 37 17.27 -3.40 4.54
CA GLY A 37 18.31 -2.77 5.36
C GLY A 37 19.52 -3.68 5.60
N GLU A 38 19.30 -4.96 5.91
CA GLU A 38 20.37 -5.98 6.06
C GLU A 38 21.23 -6.15 4.79
N ARG A 39 20.68 -5.81 3.62
CA ARG A 39 21.36 -5.82 2.33
C ARG A 39 21.92 -4.45 1.93
N ASN A 40 21.97 -3.50 2.86
CA ASN A 40 22.36 -2.10 2.64
C ASN A 40 21.48 -1.36 1.62
N ILE A 41 20.24 -1.81 1.41
CA ILE A 41 19.27 -1.12 0.55
C ILE A 41 18.51 -0.13 1.43
N THR A 42 18.98 1.12 1.43
CA THR A 42 18.46 2.19 2.29
C THR A 42 17.52 3.16 1.58
N ASN A 43 17.27 2.95 0.29
CA ASN A 43 16.38 3.77 -0.53
C ASN A 43 15.28 2.88 -1.12
N TYR A 44 14.06 3.09 -0.66
CA TYR A 44 12.88 2.38 -1.16
C TYR A 44 11.63 3.18 -0.82
N TYR A 45 10.51 2.80 -1.43
CA TYR A 45 9.21 3.27 -0.97
C TYR A 45 8.22 2.13 -0.88
N THR A 46 7.23 2.31 -0.02
CA THR A 46 6.07 1.44 0.09
C THR A 46 4.83 2.24 -0.27
N VAL A 47 3.84 1.57 -0.88
CA VAL A 47 2.49 2.11 -1.01
C VAL A 47 1.48 1.06 -0.60
N LYS A 48 0.73 1.38 0.46
CA LYS A 48 -0.43 0.63 0.93
C LYS A 48 -1.67 1.16 0.21
N ARG A 49 -2.37 0.28 -0.50
CA ARG A 49 -3.61 0.53 -1.23
C ARG A 49 -4.74 -0.24 -0.57
N TYR A 50 -5.86 0.42 -0.29
CA TYR A 50 -7.03 -0.21 0.31
C TYR A 50 -8.31 0.59 0.03
N CYS A 51 -9.44 -0.09 0.12
CA CYS A 51 -10.76 0.55 0.20
C CYS A 51 -11.46 0.06 1.46
N SER A 52 -11.79 0.96 2.39
CA SER A 52 -12.35 0.57 3.69
C SER A 52 -13.61 -0.29 3.53
N GLY A 53 -13.62 -1.44 4.20
CA GLY A 53 -14.74 -2.40 4.15
C GLY A 53 -14.72 -3.35 2.96
N ARG A 54 -13.77 -3.23 2.02
CA ARG A 54 -13.59 -4.22 0.95
C ARG A 54 -12.93 -5.47 1.52
N ILE A 55 -13.64 -6.59 1.48
CA ILE A 55 -13.12 -7.89 1.92
C ILE A 55 -12.81 -8.73 0.68
N GLU A 56 -11.64 -9.37 0.66
CA GLU A 56 -11.22 -10.27 -0.42
C GLU A 56 -11.00 -11.69 0.12
N MET A 57 -11.31 -12.67 -0.73
CA MET A 57 -11.16 -14.09 -0.41
C MET A 57 -10.36 -14.79 -1.51
N PHE A 58 -9.28 -15.47 -1.13
CA PHE A 58 -8.41 -16.22 -2.01
C PHE A 58 -8.44 -17.70 -1.67
N LYS A 59 -8.61 -18.54 -2.70
CA LYS A 59 -8.39 -19.98 -2.57
C LYS A 59 -6.91 -20.27 -2.78
N LEU A 60 -6.23 -20.71 -1.72
CA LEU A 60 -4.83 -21.11 -1.72
C LEU A 60 -4.72 -22.64 -1.67
N THR A 61 -3.52 -23.17 -1.94
CA THR A 61 -3.27 -24.61 -1.83
C THR A 61 -3.49 -25.07 -0.39
N GLY A 62 -4.54 -25.86 -0.16
CA GLY A 62 -4.86 -26.42 1.15
C GLY A 62 -5.57 -25.49 2.14
N ARG A 63 -5.85 -24.22 1.78
CA ARG A 63 -6.60 -23.30 2.67
C ARG A 63 -7.32 -22.19 1.90
N VAL A 64 -8.35 -21.61 2.53
CA VAL A 64 -8.95 -20.35 2.08
C VAL A 64 -8.41 -19.23 2.97
N CYS A 65 -7.95 -18.15 2.35
CA CYS A 65 -7.58 -16.93 3.05
C CYS A 65 -8.64 -15.86 2.79
N THR A 66 -9.03 -15.12 3.83
CA THR A 66 -9.99 -14.02 3.73
C THR A 66 -9.45 -12.86 4.54
N SER A 67 -9.48 -11.64 4.00
CA SER A 67 -9.10 -10.45 4.77
C SER A 67 -10.11 -10.16 5.88
N LYS A 68 -9.62 -9.66 7.00
CA LYS A 68 -10.45 -9.33 8.17
C LYS A 68 -10.82 -7.84 8.11
N GLY A 69 -12.04 -7.57 7.66
CA GLY A 69 -12.64 -6.23 7.60
C GLY A 69 -12.24 -5.41 6.38
N THR A 70 -10.94 -5.23 6.12
CA THR A 70 -10.44 -4.53 4.94
C THR A 70 -9.28 -5.30 4.31
N TYR A 71 -9.29 -5.39 2.99
CA TYR A 71 -8.20 -5.90 2.18
C TYR A 71 -7.20 -4.78 1.89
N PHE A 72 -5.93 -5.06 2.18
CA PHE A 72 -4.79 -4.19 2.01
C PHE A 72 -3.79 -4.83 1.07
N GLU A 73 -3.28 -4.03 0.15
CA GLU A 73 -2.20 -4.41 -0.76
C GLU A 73 -1.07 -3.42 -0.57
N VAL A 74 0.10 -3.92 -0.17
CA VAL A 74 1.32 -3.14 -0.06
C VAL A 74 2.25 -3.51 -1.19
N TYR A 75 2.74 -2.49 -1.89
CA TYR A 75 3.80 -2.62 -2.88
C TYR A 75 5.06 -1.99 -2.34
N VAL A 76 6.16 -2.74 -2.34
CA VAL A 76 7.49 -2.26 -1.97
C VAL A 76 8.33 -2.17 -3.23
N VAL A 77 8.91 -1.01 -3.50
CA VAL A 77 9.75 -0.75 -4.68
C VAL A 77 11.12 -0.29 -4.25
N TRP A 78 12.16 -0.94 -4.77
CA TRP A 78 13.56 -0.67 -4.46
C TRP A 78 14.43 -0.95 -5.69
N LYS A 79 15.73 -0.65 -5.58
CA LYS A 79 16.70 -0.92 -6.64
C LYS A 79 17.91 -1.66 -6.07
N GLU A 80 18.39 -2.65 -6.81
CA GLU A 80 19.66 -3.35 -6.59
C GLU A 80 20.57 -3.13 -7.82
N GLU A 81 21.77 -3.71 -7.82
CA GLU A 81 22.75 -3.52 -8.90
C GLU A 81 22.19 -3.91 -10.28
N ASP A 82 21.30 -4.90 -10.35
CA ASP A 82 20.73 -5.40 -11.58
C ASP A 82 19.41 -4.71 -11.98
N GLY A 83 18.93 -3.74 -11.21
CA GLY A 83 17.80 -2.88 -11.60
C GLY A 83 16.73 -2.73 -10.52
N ALA A 84 15.61 -2.12 -10.90
CA ALA A 84 14.48 -1.89 -10.03
C ALA A 84 13.63 -3.16 -9.84
N PHE A 85 13.12 -3.32 -8.62
CA PHE A 85 12.27 -4.44 -8.21
C PHE A 85 11.01 -3.95 -7.54
N ILE A 86 9.99 -4.80 -7.60
CA ILE A 86 8.74 -4.65 -6.86
C ILE A 86 8.38 -5.93 -6.12
N LYS A 87 7.79 -5.78 -4.94
CA LYS A 87 7.16 -6.88 -4.19
C LYS A 87 5.75 -6.47 -3.78
N LYS A 88 4.79 -7.36 -4.04
CA LYS A 88 3.44 -7.28 -3.48
C LYS A 88 3.39 -8.03 -2.14
N ILE A 89 2.66 -7.46 -1.20
CA ILE A 89 2.31 -8.05 0.10
C ILE A 89 0.82 -7.78 0.29
N ASP A 90 0.06 -8.77 0.72
CA ASP A 90 -1.35 -8.57 1.06
C ASP A 90 -1.72 -9.35 2.32
N ASN A 91 -2.99 -9.28 2.73
CA ASN A 91 -3.49 -9.95 3.93
C ASN A 91 -3.29 -11.46 3.98
N CYS A 92 -2.89 -12.09 2.88
CA CYS A 92 -2.80 -13.54 2.76
C CYS A 92 -1.37 -14.06 2.64
N SER A 93 -0.46 -13.30 2.04
CA SER A 93 0.94 -13.71 1.89
C SER A 93 1.84 -12.58 1.35
N LEU A 94 3.15 -12.81 1.45
CA LEU A 94 4.13 -12.18 0.57
C LEU A 94 4.04 -12.77 -0.85
N TYR A 95 4.48 -11.99 -1.83
CA TYR A 95 4.74 -12.45 -3.19
C TYR A 95 6.24 -12.52 -3.45
N TYR A 96 6.65 -13.29 -4.45
CA TYR A 96 8.03 -13.23 -4.96
C TYR A 96 8.34 -11.83 -5.50
N SER A 97 9.60 -11.43 -5.39
CA SER A 97 10.06 -10.16 -5.95
C SER A 97 10.05 -10.27 -7.47
N VAL A 98 9.58 -9.24 -8.15
CA VAL A 98 9.57 -9.16 -9.61
C VAL A 98 10.51 -8.04 -10.02
N ARG A 99 11.47 -8.35 -10.90
CA ARG A 99 12.32 -7.34 -11.54
C ARG A 99 11.48 -6.57 -12.56
N LEU A 100 11.59 -5.24 -12.52
CA LEU A 100 10.94 -4.36 -13.46
C LEU A 100 11.63 -4.40 -14.83
N SER A 101 10.89 -4.10 -15.89
CA SER A 101 11.44 -4.06 -17.25
C SER A 101 12.41 -2.90 -17.47
N ASP A 102 12.23 -1.81 -16.72
CA ASP A 102 13.12 -0.66 -16.67
C ASP A 102 13.09 -0.04 -15.27
N ASP A 103 13.96 0.93 -15.03
CA ASP A 103 14.14 1.57 -13.73
C ASP A 103 13.29 2.85 -13.56
N LYS A 104 12.44 3.23 -14.53
CA LYS A 104 11.81 4.55 -14.58
C LYS A 104 10.97 4.85 -13.35
N LEU A 105 10.25 3.86 -12.82
CA LEU A 105 9.44 4.01 -11.62
C LEU A 105 10.29 4.40 -10.40
N TYR A 106 11.41 3.70 -10.21
CA TYR A 106 12.35 3.97 -9.13
C TYR A 106 13.09 5.29 -9.37
N ASP A 107 13.60 5.52 -10.58
CA ASP A 107 14.35 6.73 -10.91
C ASP A 107 13.46 7.98 -10.76
N PHE A 108 12.15 7.89 -11.04
CA PHE A 108 11.20 8.97 -10.77
C PHE A 108 11.07 9.25 -9.27
N PHE A 109 10.97 8.22 -8.43
CA PHE A 109 10.96 8.36 -6.98
C PHE A 109 12.21 9.11 -6.49
N ILE A 110 13.40 8.66 -6.90
CA ILE A 110 14.67 9.30 -6.51
C ILE A 110 14.74 10.75 -6.97
N SER A 111 14.35 11.03 -8.22
CA SER A 111 14.49 12.36 -8.81
C SER A 111 13.50 13.39 -8.27
N ASN A 112 12.41 12.95 -7.61
CA ASN A 112 11.33 13.83 -7.15
C ASN A 112 11.15 13.84 -5.62
N ARG A 113 12.12 13.36 -4.84
CA ARG A 113 12.05 13.23 -3.37
C ARG A 113 11.52 14.47 -2.65
N LEU A 114 12.05 15.65 -2.95
CA LEU A 114 11.63 16.89 -2.30
C LEU A 114 10.15 17.22 -2.54
N ALA A 115 9.66 16.96 -3.75
CA ALA A 115 8.24 17.14 -4.07
C ALA A 115 7.39 16.04 -3.42
N LEU A 116 7.86 14.79 -3.44
CA LEU A 116 7.23 13.65 -2.76
C LEU A 116 7.16 13.81 -1.24
N GLU A 117 7.99 14.66 -0.63
CA GLU A 117 7.93 15.01 0.80
C GLU A 117 7.05 16.23 1.07
N SER A 118 7.10 17.27 0.23
CA SER A 118 6.48 18.57 0.51
C SER A 118 5.09 18.77 -0.09
N GLU A 119 4.77 18.18 -1.24
CA GLU A 119 3.50 18.40 -1.92
C GLU A 119 2.31 17.78 -1.19
N VAL A 120 1.17 18.46 -1.16
CA VAL A 120 -0.02 18.01 -0.43
C VAL A 120 -1.20 17.91 -1.39
N VAL A 121 -1.84 16.74 -1.41
CA VAL A 121 -3.11 16.52 -2.12
C VAL A 121 -4.20 17.34 -1.43
N LYS A 122 -4.81 18.26 -2.17
CA LYS A 122 -5.92 19.08 -1.68
C LYS A 122 -7.19 18.24 -1.65
N LYS A 123 -8.04 18.48 -0.65
CA LYS A 123 -9.32 17.81 -0.55
C LYS A 123 -10.24 18.13 -1.72
N TYR A 124 -11.12 17.19 -2.07
CA TYR A 124 -12.16 17.41 -3.07
C TYR A 124 -12.90 18.72 -2.79
N LYS A 125 -13.08 19.54 -3.83
CA LYS A 125 -13.84 20.79 -3.75
C LYS A 125 -14.81 20.88 -4.92
N SER A 126 -16.10 20.73 -4.64
CA SER A 126 -17.15 20.81 -5.67
C SER A 126 -17.24 22.22 -6.26
N ALA A 127 -17.34 22.31 -7.59
CA ALA A 127 -17.69 23.53 -8.30
C ALA A 127 -19.17 23.92 -8.13
N THR A 128 -20.03 22.97 -7.76
CA THR A 128 -21.49 23.15 -7.68
C THR A 128 -22.02 23.30 -6.26
N TYR A 129 -21.14 23.48 -5.26
CA TYR A 129 -21.53 23.65 -3.87
C TYR A 129 -22.53 24.80 -3.71
N SER A 130 -23.77 24.45 -3.40
CA SER A 130 -24.89 25.37 -3.29
C SER A 130 -25.06 25.95 -1.87
N GLY A 131 -24.36 25.38 -0.87
CA GLY A 131 -24.56 25.72 0.54
C GLY A 131 -25.80 25.10 1.18
N GLU A 132 -26.58 24.33 0.41
CA GLU A 132 -27.79 23.65 0.87
C GLU A 132 -27.49 22.19 1.27
N PRO A 133 -28.33 21.56 2.12
CA PRO A 133 -28.22 20.15 2.43
C PRO A 133 -28.36 19.27 1.17
N GLU A 134 -27.32 18.52 0.85
CA GLU A 134 -27.33 17.57 -0.27
C GLU A 134 -27.66 16.14 0.20
N LEU A 135 -28.23 15.34 -0.71
CA LEU A 135 -28.47 13.92 -0.45
C LEU A 135 -27.15 13.18 -0.16
N ARG A 136 -27.21 12.21 0.75
CA ARG A 136 -26.07 11.35 1.08
C ARG A 136 -25.60 10.60 -0.17
N LYS A 137 -24.31 10.75 -0.49
CA LYS A 137 -23.70 10.18 -1.70
C LYS A 137 -22.99 8.86 -1.40
N LYS A 138 -22.62 8.16 -2.48
CA LYS A 138 -21.87 6.91 -2.39
C LYS A 138 -20.53 7.18 -1.69
N PRO A 139 -20.18 6.44 -0.64
CA PRO A 139 -18.87 6.58 -0.02
C PRO A 139 -17.78 6.24 -1.04
N GLN A 140 -16.70 7.03 -1.02
CA GLN A 140 -15.48 6.78 -1.79
C GLN A 140 -14.33 6.49 -0.81
N PRO A 141 -14.29 5.28 -0.20
CA PRO A 141 -13.40 5.01 0.94
C PRO A 141 -12.07 4.40 0.48
N CYS A 142 -11.55 4.80 -0.68
CA CYS A 142 -10.34 4.22 -1.26
C CYS A 142 -9.15 5.14 -1.03
N PHE A 143 -8.06 4.59 -0.53
CA PHE A 143 -6.91 5.34 -0.06
C PHE A 143 -5.61 4.82 -0.67
N ARG A 144 -4.63 5.73 -0.67
CA ARG A 144 -3.22 5.46 -0.95
C ARG A 144 -2.42 5.98 0.22
N SER A 145 -1.59 5.13 0.81
CA SER A 145 -0.70 5.48 1.91
C SER A 145 0.73 5.13 1.52
N PHE A 146 1.50 6.16 1.17
CA PHE A 146 2.90 6.05 0.80
C PHE A 146 3.80 6.24 2.02
N GLN A 147 4.87 5.48 2.07
CA GLN A 147 6.00 5.67 2.97
C GLN A 147 7.28 5.67 2.12
N PHE A 148 8.11 6.70 2.29
CA PHE A 148 9.35 6.86 1.54
C PHE A 148 10.51 6.80 2.53
N THR A 149 11.48 5.93 2.26
CA THR A 149 12.67 5.75 3.11
C THR A 149 13.92 6.13 2.32
N GLU A 150 14.73 7.00 2.92
CA GLU A 150 16.00 7.49 2.41
C GLU A 150 17.04 7.47 3.52
N GLY A 151 17.97 6.52 3.47
CA GLY A 151 18.92 6.33 4.56
C GLY A 151 18.18 5.93 5.83
N GLU A 152 18.31 6.76 6.86
CA GLU A 152 17.62 6.60 8.15
C GLU A 152 16.33 7.41 8.23
N THR A 153 16.06 8.28 7.25
CA THR A 153 14.90 9.16 7.24
C THR A 153 13.72 8.45 6.59
N THR A 154 12.54 8.56 7.21
CA THR A 154 11.30 8.06 6.64
C THR A 154 10.19 9.09 6.79
N TYR A 155 9.47 9.36 5.71
CA TYR A 155 8.29 10.23 5.71
C TYR A 155 7.11 9.54 5.04
N SER A 156 5.90 10.03 5.29
CA SER A 156 4.68 9.39 4.81
C SER A 156 3.71 10.39 4.21
N LYS A 157 2.96 9.95 3.22
CA LYS A 157 1.85 10.70 2.63
C LYS A 157 0.64 9.80 2.47
N SER A 158 -0.54 10.37 2.58
CA SER A 158 -1.77 9.65 2.29
C SER A 158 -2.79 10.55 1.65
N TYR A 159 -3.56 10.00 0.72
CA TYR A 159 -4.69 10.69 0.11
C TYR A 159 -5.83 9.72 -0.18
N ASN A 160 -7.02 10.27 -0.31
CA ASN A 160 -8.20 9.53 -0.76
C ASN A 160 -8.30 9.67 -2.28
N LEU A 161 -8.62 8.60 -3.00
CA LEU A 161 -8.83 8.65 -4.46
C LEU A 161 -9.93 9.63 -4.86
N PHE A 162 -10.88 9.88 -3.96
CA PHE A 162 -11.91 10.89 -4.13
C PHE A 162 -11.33 12.29 -4.36
N ASP A 163 -10.26 12.63 -3.65
CA ASP A 163 -9.61 13.95 -3.72
C ASP A 163 -9.02 14.23 -5.11
N ILE A 164 -8.73 13.19 -5.91
CA ILE A 164 -8.13 13.31 -7.25
C ILE A 164 -9.11 12.96 -8.39
N SER A 165 -10.38 12.72 -8.08
CA SER A 165 -11.41 12.30 -9.05
C SER A 165 -12.38 13.42 -9.43
N ASN A 166 -13.08 13.24 -10.55
CA ASN A 166 -14.27 14.01 -10.94
C ASN A 166 -15.58 13.19 -10.86
N ASP A 167 -15.51 11.96 -10.34
CA ASP A 167 -16.54 10.92 -10.56
C ASP A 167 -17.75 10.99 -9.60
N SER A 168 -17.85 12.00 -8.73
CA SER A 168 -18.91 12.08 -7.72
C SER A 168 -19.84 13.28 -7.88
N ASP A 169 -19.36 14.49 -7.59
CA ASP A 169 -20.22 15.65 -7.25
C ASP A 169 -20.16 16.76 -8.30
N GLY A 170 -19.78 16.38 -9.52
CA GLY A 170 -19.40 17.31 -10.58
C GLY A 170 -17.91 17.68 -10.51
N GLU A 171 -17.57 18.76 -11.20
CA GLU A 171 -16.19 19.20 -11.35
C GLU A 171 -15.52 19.45 -10.00
N ASN A 172 -14.40 18.75 -9.78
CA ASN A 172 -13.51 18.99 -8.65
C ASN A 172 -12.56 20.12 -9.02
N LEU A 173 -12.69 21.26 -8.35
CA LEU A 173 -11.84 22.43 -8.59
C LEU A 173 -10.36 22.18 -8.30
N ASN A 174 -10.03 21.13 -7.55
CA ASN A 174 -8.65 20.72 -7.28
C ASN A 174 -8.15 19.60 -8.21
N TYR A 175 -8.96 19.08 -9.14
CA TYR A 175 -8.63 17.94 -9.99
C TYR A 175 -7.31 18.15 -10.76
N GLU A 176 -7.23 19.22 -11.55
CA GLU A 176 -6.07 19.53 -12.37
C GLU A 176 -4.80 19.77 -11.53
N PHE A 177 -4.95 20.42 -10.38
CA PHE A 177 -3.83 20.65 -9.46
C PHE A 177 -3.33 19.32 -8.88
N ASN A 178 -4.24 18.49 -8.36
CA ASN A 178 -3.90 17.25 -7.69
C ASN A 178 -3.29 16.21 -8.66
N ASN A 179 -3.82 16.09 -9.88
CA ASN A 179 -3.31 15.14 -10.87
C ASN A 179 -1.92 15.49 -11.42
N ARG A 180 -1.39 16.68 -11.11
CA ARG A 180 -0.01 17.09 -11.45
C ARG A 180 1.00 16.84 -10.33
N LEU A 181 0.54 16.47 -9.13
CA LEU A 181 1.42 16.21 -7.99
C LEU A 181 2.24 14.95 -8.23
N LYS A 182 3.50 14.98 -7.78
CA LYS A 182 4.46 13.89 -8.02
C LYS A 182 4.03 12.58 -7.37
N VAL A 183 3.35 12.63 -6.22
CA VAL A 183 2.83 11.43 -5.57
C VAL A 183 1.71 10.76 -6.38
N VAL A 184 0.89 11.56 -7.08
CA VAL A 184 -0.21 11.05 -7.92
C VAL A 184 0.34 10.50 -9.24
N ILE A 185 1.31 11.20 -9.83
CA ILE A 185 2.03 10.69 -11.01
C ILE A 185 2.76 9.38 -10.69
N LEU A 186 3.43 9.29 -9.53
CA LEU A 186 4.09 8.06 -9.09
C LEU A 186 3.10 6.89 -8.92
N ASP A 187 1.90 7.15 -8.37
CA ASP A 187 0.84 6.13 -8.25
C ASP A 187 0.36 5.65 -9.63
N SER A 188 0.20 6.57 -10.59
CA SER A 188 -0.16 6.24 -11.98
C SER A 188 0.93 5.42 -12.69
N MET A 189 2.21 5.77 -12.49
CA MET A 189 3.33 4.98 -13.04
C MET A 189 3.37 3.58 -12.43
N LEU A 190 3.01 3.44 -11.14
CA LEU A 190 2.88 2.13 -10.53
C LEU A 190 1.73 1.33 -11.17
N ASP A 191 0.60 1.94 -11.49
CA ASP A 191 -0.51 1.25 -12.19
C ASP A 191 -0.07 0.69 -13.54
N GLU A 192 0.71 1.45 -14.32
CA GLU A 192 1.29 0.99 -15.59
C GLU A 192 2.22 -0.22 -15.39
N VAL A 193 3.07 -0.18 -14.35
CA VAL A 193 3.97 -1.29 -14.00
C VAL A 193 3.17 -2.53 -13.59
N LEU A 194 2.11 -2.37 -12.80
CA LEU A 194 1.28 -3.48 -12.34
C LEU A 194 0.52 -4.13 -13.50
N ALA A 195 0.00 -3.34 -14.44
CA ALA A 195 -0.73 -3.84 -15.60
C ALA A 195 0.07 -4.83 -16.46
N VAL A 196 1.40 -4.76 -16.45
CA VAL A 196 2.29 -5.67 -17.21
C VAL A 196 3.04 -6.68 -16.33
N SER A 197 3.02 -6.52 -15.01
CA SER A 197 3.79 -7.33 -14.06
C SER A 197 2.93 -8.25 -13.20
N GLU A 198 1.62 -8.02 -13.13
CA GLU A 198 0.71 -8.76 -12.25
C GLU A 198 0.76 -10.28 -12.48
N ASP A 199 0.81 -10.73 -13.74
CA ASP A 199 0.92 -12.15 -14.08
C ASP A 199 2.21 -12.81 -13.56
N LYS A 200 3.27 -12.03 -13.36
CA LYS A 200 4.56 -12.49 -12.84
C LYS A 200 4.59 -12.51 -11.31
N MET A 201 3.68 -11.79 -10.64
CA MET A 201 3.60 -11.75 -9.18
C MET A 201 2.96 -13.04 -8.66
N LYS A 202 3.80 -14.01 -8.28
CA LYS A 202 3.34 -15.25 -7.66
C LYS A 202 3.45 -15.18 -6.14
N ARG A 203 2.43 -15.69 -5.44
CA ARG A 203 2.41 -15.80 -3.97
C ARG A 203 3.49 -16.76 -3.49
N GLN A 204 4.07 -16.47 -2.33
CA GLN A 204 4.92 -17.40 -1.58
C GLN A 204 3.99 -18.24 -0.69
N ILE A 205 3.54 -19.37 -1.22
CA ILE A 205 2.59 -20.30 -0.59
C ILE A 205 3.18 -21.71 -0.51
#